data_AF-A0A7X0A6P6-F1
#
_entry.id   AF-A0A7X0A6P6-F1
#
_cell.length_a   1.000
_cell.length_b   1.000
_cell.length_c   1.000
_cell.angle_alpha   90.00
_cell.angle_beta   90.00
_cell.angle_gamma   90.00
#
_symmetry.space_group_name_H-M   'P 1'
#
loop_
_entity.id
_entity.type
_entity.pdbx_description
1 polymer ?
#
loop_
_entity_poly.entity_id
_entity_poly.type
_entity_poly.pdbx_seq_one_letter_code
_entity_poly.pdbx_strand_id
1 'polypeptide(L)'
;MSNLTGHCMNTVVFTGDNEQVILDHFNQMEEHTPPFLSIMVYDNALHFDSRWIPPIRSLSEIAEQFDVSYKIDFRVPYEDRGTYTYTCLQQQPLSPQADLLRAFINAAENPEQLAEKETYLTRHILAQSLDLHELEVLSYLTGKKYNKFRINEIQNNQDNSRKIGR
;
A
#
# COMPACT_ATOMS: atom_id res chain seq x y z
N MET A 1 -12.20 -20.79 -29.94
CA MET A 1 -12.68 -19.62 -29.16
C MET A 1 -13.05 -20.13 -27.78
N SER A 2 -12.11 -20.07 -26.83
CA SER A 2 -12.33 -20.50 -25.45
C SER A 2 -13.21 -19.46 -24.75
N ASN A 3 -14.43 -19.84 -24.40
CA ASN A 3 -15.32 -19.04 -23.57
C ASN A 3 -14.59 -18.70 -22.26
N LEU A 4 -14.37 -17.40 -22.01
CA LEU A 4 -13.85 -16.83 -20.76
C LEU A 4 -14.92 -16.94 -19.64
N THR A 5 -15.46 -18.13 -19.41
CA THR A 5 -16.34 -18.38 -18.27
C THR A 5 -15.49 -18.35 -17.00
N GLY A 6 -15.66 -17.32 -16.17
CA GLY A 6 -15.01 -17.23 -14.86
C GLY A 6 -13.94 -16.13 -14.70
N HIS A 7 -13.81 -15.19 -15.65
CA HIS A 7 -12.88 -14.07 -15.55
C HIS A 7 -13.58 -12.78 -15.13
N CYS A 8 -13.02 -12.09 -14.13
CA CYS A 8 -13.42 -10.77 -13.72
C CYS A 8 -12.55 -9.75 -14.44
N MET A 9 -13.15 -8.85 -15.20
CA MET A 9 -12.43 -7.75 -15.85
C MET A 9 -12.29 -6.60 -14.85
N ASN A 10 -11.09 -6.04 -14.74
CA ASN A 10 -10.77 -5.00 -13.77
C ASN A 10 -10.08 -3.82 -14.46
N THR A 11 -10.48 -2.62 -14.07
CA THR A 11 -9.83 -1.36 -14.43
C THR A 11 -9.50 -0.61 -13.14
N VAL A 12 -8.25 -0.22 -12.97
CA VAL A 12 -7.74 0.44 -11.78
C VAL A 12 -7.16 1.79 -12.15
N VAL A 13 -7.59 2.82 -11.43
CA VAL A 13 -7.02 4.16 -11.48
C VAL A 13 -6.32 4.42 -10.16
N PHE A 14 -5.03 4.73 -10.21
CA PHE A 14 -4.24 5.10 -9.04
C PHE A 14 -4.27 6.61 -8.84
N THR A 15 -4.05 7.05 -7.60
CA THR A 15 -3.96 8.47 -7.25
C THR A 15 -2.92 8.68 -6.17
N GLY A 16 -2.03 9.65 -6.37
CA GLY A 16 -0.96 10.02 -5.44
C GLY A 16 0.34 10.35 -6.18
N ASP A 17 1.36 10.78 -5.45
CA ASP A 17 2.62 11.27 -6.05
C ASP A 17 3.37 10.22 -6.87
N ASN A 18 3.16 8.93 -6.58
CA ASN A 18 3.83 7.81 -7.23
C ASN A 18 2.94 7.07 -8.25
N GLU A 19 1.87 7.69 -8.74
CA GLU A 19 0.95 7.09 -9.73
C GLU A 19 1.68 6.53 -10.95
N GLN A 20 2.60 7.30 -11.54
CA GLN A 20 3.34 6.84 -12.71
C GLN A 20 4.28 5.66 -12.38
N VAL A 21 4.88 5.67 -11.19
CA VAL A 21 5.84 4.64 -10.77
C VAL A 21 5.16 3.28 -10.61
N ILE A 22 3.95 3.25 -10.05
CA ILE A 22 3.19 1.98 -9.94
C ILE A 22 2.71 1.50 -11.32
N LEU A 23 2.32 2.39 -12.23
CA LEU A 23 1.95 2.00 -13.59
C LEU A 23 3.14 1.43 -14.35
N ASP A 24 4.32 2.04 -14.20
CA ASP A 24 5.57 1.53 -14.79
C ASP A 24 5.95 0.16 -14.21
N HIS A 25 5.69 -0.07 -12.91
CA HIS A 25 5.86 -1.38 -12.29
C HIS A 25 4.99 -2.44 -12.97
N PHE A 26 3.69 -2.18 -13.18
CA PHE A 26 2.80 -3.13 -13.86
C PHE A 26 3.15 -3.33 -15.34
N ASN A 27 3.67 -2.31 -16.03
CA ASN A 27 4.18 -2.45 -17.40
C ASN A 27 5.39 -3.38 -17.51
N GLN A 28 6.18 -3.53 -16.44
CA GLN A 28 7.35 -4.40 -16.38
C GLN A 28 7.01 -5.83 -15.95
N MET A 29 5.81 -6.06 -15.42
CA MET A 29 5.35 -7.40 -15.03
C MET A 29 5.06 -8.25 -16.27
N GLU A 30 5.26 -9.57 -16.15
CA GLU A 30 4.80 -10.49 -17.19
C GLU A 30 3.28 -10.40 -17.32
N GLU A 31 2.78 -10.41 -18.57
CA GLU A 31 1.36 -10.26 -18.93
C GLU A 31 0.44 -11.18 -18.10
N HIS A 32 0.95 -12.35 -17.69
CA HIS A 32 0.27 -13.29 -16.82
C HIS A 32 1.07 -13.55 -15.54
N THR A 33 0.87 -12.69 -14.53
CA THR A 33 1.44 -12.85 -13.19
C THR A 33 0.32 -13.04 -12.16
N PRO A 34 -0.14 -14.28 -11.89
CA PRO A 34 -1.23 -14.52 -10.95
C PRO A 34 -1.03 -13.77 -9.61
N PRO A 35 -2.06 -13.09 -9.08
CA PRO A 35 -3.47 -13.16 -9.48
C PRO A 35 -3.87 -12.22 -10.64
N PHE A 36 -2.95 -11.45 -11.20
CA PHE A 36 -3.17 -10.51 -12.30
C PHE A 36 -2.91 -11.21 -13.65
N LEU A 37 -3.91 -11.26 -14.51
CA LEU A 37 -3.84 -11.89 -15.82
C LEU A 37 -4.12 -10.85 -16.90
N SER A 38 -3.58 -11.02 -18.11
CA SER A 38 -3.86 -10.12 -19.24
C SER A 38 -3.56 -8.65 -18.88
N ILE A 39 -2.44 -8.41 -18.20
CA ILE A 39 -2.07 -7.10 -17.67
C ILE A 39 -1.79 -6.14 -18.83
N MET A 40 -2.42 -4.96 -18.81
CA MET A 40 -2.19 -3.89 -19.76
C MET A 40 -2.33 -2.54 -19.07
N VAL A 41 -1.37 -1.64 -19.28
CA VAL A 41 -1.52 -0.23 -18.89
C VAL A 41 -1.92 0.58 -20.12
N TYR A 42 -3.04 1.27 -20.03
CA TYR A 42 -3.55 2.11 -21.10
C TYR A 42 -4.36 3.27 -20.51
N ASP A 43 -4.15 4.47 -21.07
CA ASP A 43 -4.86 5.70 -20.66
C ASP A 43 -4.74 5.99 -19.14
N ASN A 44 -3.52 5.92 -18.62
CA ASN A 44 -3.19 6.09 -17.20
C ASN A 44 -3.96 5.17 -16.24
N ALA A 45 -4.48 4.05 -16.75
CA ALA A 45 -5.17 3.05 -15.96
C ALA A 45 -4.54 1.68 -16.18
N LEU A 46 -4.56 0.88 -15.11
CA LEU A 46 -4.20 -0.54 -15.15
C LEU A 46 -5.45 -1.36 -15.49
N HIS A 47 -5.36 -2.17 -16.54
CA HIS A 47 -6.38 -3.14 -16.92
C HIS A 47 -5.83 -4.54 -16.71
N PHE A 48 -6.62 -5.43 -16.11
CA PHE A 48 -6.24 -6.84 -15.97
C PHE A 48 -7.48 -7.71 -15.74
N ASP A 49 -7.36 -8.98 -16.07
CA ASP A 49 -8.30 -10.02 -15.70
C ASP A 49 -7.87 -10.71 -14.40
N SER A 50 -8.84 -11.17 -13.63
CA SER A 50 -8.62 -12.05 -12.48
C SER A 50 -9.59 -13.22 -12.49
N ARG A 51 -9.31 -14.24 -11.68
CA ARG A 51 -10.22 -15.39 -11.55
C ARG A 51 -11.37 -15.04 -10.61
N TRP A 52 -12.59 -15.02 -11.14
CA TRP A 52 -13.88 -14.84 -10.46
C TRP A 52 -14.09 -13.51 -9.73
N ILE A 53 -13.11 -13.00 -9.00
CA ILE A 53 -13.20 -11.78 -8.18
C ILE A 53 -11.94 -10.91 -8.34
N PRO A 54 -12.03 -9.59 -8.09
CA PRO A 54 -10.85 -8.72 -8.06
C PRO A 54 -9.89 -9.14 -6.93
N PRO A 55 -8.57 -9.19 -7.17
CA PRO A 55 -7.56 -9.54 -6.16
C PRO A 55 -7.24 -8.33 -5.25
N ILE A 56 -8.26 -7.83 -4.54
CA ILE A 56 -8.21 -6.60 -3.74
C ILE A 56 -7.02 -6.58 -2.78
N ARG A 57 -6.77 -7.69 -2.08
CA ARG A 57 -5.68 -7.78 -1.12
C ARG A 57 -4.31 -7.54 -1.77
N SER A 58 -4.01 -8.27 -2.84
CA SER A 58 -2.73 -8.13 -3.54
C SER A 58 -2.57 -6.75 -4.15
N LEU A 59 -3.65 -6.17 -4.70
CA LEU A 59 -3.63 -4.82 -5.23
C LEU A 59 -3.38 -3.76 -4.14
N SER A 60 -4.00 -3.91 -2.97
CA SER A 60 -3.74 -3.04 -1.81
C SER A 60 -2.33 -3.20 -1.25
N GLU A 61 -1.79 -4.43 -1.21
CA GLU A 61 -0.40 -4.65 -0.79
C GLU A 61 0.61 -3.98 -1.75
N ILE A 62 0.37 -3.99 -3.06
CA ILE A 62 1.19 -3.27 -4.04
C ILE A 62 1.00 -1.76 -3.88
N ALA A 63 -0.24 -1.28 -3.81
CA ALA A 63 -0.53 0.14 -3.64
C ALA A 63 0.12 0.74 -2.36
N GLU A 64 0.16 -0.02 -1.26
CA GLU A 64 0.86 0.33 -0.02
C GLU A 64 2.39 0.40 -0.15
N GLN A 65 2.99 -0.30 -1.11
CA GLN A 65 4.44 -0.26 -1.36
C GLN A 65 4.84 0.99 -2.13
N PHE A 66 3.95 1.47 -3.00
CA PHE A 66 4.15 2.69 -3.79
C PHE A 66 3.54 3.92 -3.12
N ASP A 67 2.92 3.78 -1.95
CA ASP A 67 2.23 4.85 -1.25
C ASP A 67 1.22 5.57 -2.16
N VAL A 68 0.31 4.82 -2.79
CA VAL A 68 -0.77 5.36 -3.66
C VAL A 68 -2.14 4.84 -3.24
N SER A 69 -3.18 5.65 -3.43
CA SER A 69 -4.56 5.19 -3.33
C SER A 69 -5.03 4.65 -4.69
N TYR A 70 -6.12 3.88 -4.72
CA TYR A 70 -6.71 3.45 -5.99
C TYR A 70 -8.22 3.30 -5.92
N LYS A 71 -8.84 3.42 -7.10
CA LYS A 71 -10.21 2.99 -7.36
C LYS A 71 -10.16 1.86 -8.38
N ILE A 72 -10.83 0.74 -8.09
CA ILE A 72 -11.02 -0.37 -9.01
C ILE A 72 -12.49 -0.45 -9.41
N ASP A 73 -12.74 -0.40 -10.70
CA ASP A 73 -14.01 -0.75 -11.31
C ASP A 73 -13.89 -2.16 -11.89
N PHE A 74 -14.77 -3.07 -11.49
CA PHE A 74 -14.67 -4.48 -11.86
C PHE A 74 -16.01 -5.04 -12.32
N ARG A 75 -15.95 -6.14 -13.09
CA ARG A 75 -17.15 -6.86 -13.56
C ARG A 75 -16.97 -8.35 -13.34
N VAL A 76 -17.62 -8.88 -12.31
CA VAL A 76 -17.70 -10.32 -12.04
C VAL A 76 -18.57 -10.99 -13.14
N PRO A 77 -18.25 -12.22 -13.57
CA PRO A 77 -19.10 -12.97 -14.49
C PRO A 77 -20.55 -13.06 -14.00
N TYR A 78 -21.50 -12.73 -14.88
CA TYR A 78 -22.94 -12.78 -14.61
C TYR A 78 -23.47 -11.80 -13.56
N GLU A 79 -22.64 -10.85 -13.11
CA GLU A 79 -23.03 -9.80 -12.17
C GLU A 79 -22.94 -8.40 -12.81
N ASP A 80 -23.52 -7.44 -12.11
CA ASP A 80 -23.37 -6.01 -12.42
C ASP A 80 -21.95 -5.52 -12.11
N ARG A 81 -21.63 -4.33 -12.62
CA ARG A 81 -20.34 -3.69 -12.33
C ARG A 81 -20.27 -3.33 -10.85
N GLY A 82 -19.14 -3.64 -10.23
CA GLY A 82 -18.79 -3.25 -8.87
C GLY A 82 -17.68 -2.21 -8.88
N THR A 83 -17.61 -1.45 -7.79
CA THR A 83 -16.53 -0.51 -7.52
C THR A 83 -15.99 -0.75 -6.12
N TYR A 84 -14.68 -0.68 -5.97
CA TYR A 84 -14.02 -0.64 -4.67
C TYR A 84 -12.97 0.47 -4.66
N THR A 85 -12.81 1.12 -3.51
CA THR A 85 -11.82 2.18 -3.31
C THR A 85 -10.93 1.78 -2.13
N TYR A 86 -9.64 1.90 -2.36
CA TYR A 86 -8.62 1.77 -1.33
C TYR A 86 -7.91 3.10 -1.15
N THR A 87 -7.76 3.49 0.11
CA THR A 87 -7.16 4.76 0.51
C THR A 87 -5.85 4.49 1.23
N CYS A 88 -4.74 4.96 0.66
CA CYS A 88 -3.44 4.89 1.31
C CYS A 88 -3.33 5.98 2.39
N LEU A 89 -3.16 5.56 3.64
CA LEU A 89 -3.07 6.48 4.78
C LEU A 89 -1.80 7.34 4.75
N GLN A 90 -0.74 6.89 4.07
CA GLN A 90 0.48 7.68 3.86
C GLN A 90 0.20 8.95 3.02
N GLN A 91 -0.79 8.92 2.14
CA GLN A 91 -1.15 10.04 1.25
C GLN A 91 -2.34 10.86 1.75
N GLN A 92 -2.87 10.56 2.94
CA GLN A 92 -3.98 11.35 3.47
C GLN A 92 -3.54 12.79 3.74
N PRO A 93 -4.36 13.78 3.39
CA PRO A 93 -4.08 15.17 3.75
C PRO A 93 -4.23 15.33 5.26
N LEU A 94 -3.21 15.86 5.92
CA LEU A 94 -3.26 16.15 7.35
C LEU A 94 -3.03 17.65 7.57
N SER A 95 -3.30 18.13 8.78
CA SER A 95 -2.87 19.48 9.15
C SER A 95 -1.35 19.61 9.07
N PRO A 96 -0.79 20.84 8.93
CA PRO A 96 0.65 21.04 8.89
C PRO A 96 1.40 20.42 10.08
N GLN A 97 0.78 20.41 11.26
CA GLN A 97 1.37 19.81 12.46
C GLN A 97 1.38 18.28 12.38
N ALA A 98 0.29 17.66 11.97
CA ALA A 98 0.22 16.22 11.74
C ALA A 98 1.16 15.77 10.61
N ASP A 99 1.33 16.59 9.58
CA ASP A 99 2.28 16.33 8.49
C ASP A 99 3.73 16.34 8.94
N LEU A 100 4.11 17.25 9.84
CA LEU A 100 5.44 17.23 10.48
C LEU A 100 5.66 15.93 11.27
N LEU A 101 4.64 15.46 11.99
CA LEU A 101 4.72 14.19 12.72
C LEU A 101 4.83 12.99 11.77
N ARG A 102 4.05 12.98 10.67
CA ARG A 102 4.20 11.99 9.59
C ARG A 102 5.62 11.98 9.03
N ALA A 103 6.20 13.15 8.77
CA ALA A 103 7.58 13.26 8.30
C ALA A 103 8.58 12.69 9.33
N PHE A 104 8.39 12.95 10.62
CA PHE A 104 9.25 12.39 11.67
C PHE A 104 9.14 10.87 11.81
N ILE A 105 7.93 10.30 11.73
CA ILE A 105 7.72 8.84 11.72
C ILE A 105 8.44 8.23 10.52
N ASN A 106 8.31 8.84 9.35
CA ASN A 106 8.92 8.35 8.12
C ASN A 106 10.46 8.47 8.13
N ALA A 107 11.00 9.50 8.79
CA ALA A 107 12.44 9.70 8.94
C ALA A 107 13.10 8.75 9.96
N ALA A 108 12.35 8.06 10.82
CA ALA A 108 12.94 7.12 11.78
C ALA A 108 13.68 5.98 11.06
N GLU A 109 14.91 5.70 11.48
CA GLU A 109 15.78 4.67 10.91
C GLU A 109 15.82 3.39 11.76
N ASN A 110 15.47 3.49 13.04
CA ASN A 110 15.45 2.38 13.98
C ASN A 110 14.32 2.52 15.02
N PRO A 111 14.02 1.44 15.79
CA PRO A 111 12.95 1.46 16.79
C PRO A 111 13.14 2.49 17.90
N GLU A 112 14.39 2.77 18.29
CA GLU A 112 14.71 3.71 19.38
C GLU A 112 14.37 5.15 18.98
N GLN A 113 14.76 5.55 17.77
CA GLN A 113 14.36 6.84 17.19
C GLN A 113 12.85 6.95 17.08
N LEU A 114 12.15 5.89 16.68
CA LEU A 114 10.70 5.90 16.58
C LEU A 114 10.02 6.08 17.94
N ALA A 115 10.51 5.40 18.99
CA ALA A 115 10.01 5.55 20.36
C ALA A 115 10.23 6.98 20.93
N GLU A 116 11.35 7.62 20.57
CA GLU A 116 11.59 9.03 20.91
C GLU A 116 10.55 9.93 20.22
N LYS A 117 10.22 9.65 18.94
CA LYS A 117 9.17 10.40 18.21
C LYS A 117 7.76 10.13 18.74
N GLU A 118 7.46 8.92 19.19
CA GLU A 118 6.17 8.59 19.84
C GLU A 118 5.98 9.37 21.15
N THR A 119 7.05 9.64 21.89
CA THR A 119 6.98 10.48 23.09
C THR A 119 6.58 11.92 22.74
N TYR A 120 7.07 12.45 21.61
CA TYR A 120 6.62 13.75 21.08
C TYR A 120 5.15 13.70 20.62
N LEU A 121 4.75 12.63 19.93
CA LEU A 121 3.36 12.41 19.49
C LEU A 121 2.39 12.39 20.68
N THR A 122 2.76 11.68 21.74
CA THR A 122 1.98 11.57 22.98
C THR A 122 1.77 12.93 23.65
N ARG A 123 2.77 13.82 23.63
CA ARG A 123 2.63 15.19 24.16
C ARG A 123 1.61 16.02 23.36
N HIS A 124 1.56 15.85 22.04
CA HIS A 124 0.61 16.53 21.18
C HIS A 124 -0.83 15.98 21.30
N ILE A 125 -0.96 14.67 21.54
CA ILE A 125 -2.24 14.03 21.89
C ILE A 125 -2.78 14.61 23.20
N LEU A 126 -1.94 14.67 24.24
CA LEU A 126 -2.32 15.19 25.55
C LEU A 126 -2.70 16.69 25.49
N ALA A 127 -2.11 17.43 24.55
CA ALA A 127 -2.45 18.82 24.28
C ALA A 127 -3.73 19.00 23.41
N GLN A 128 -4.38 17.91 22.98
CA GLN A 128 -5.55 17.91 22.07
C GLN A 128 -5.32 18.70 20.77
N SER A 129 -4.09 18.71 20.29
CA SER A 129 -3.70 19.50 19.12
C SER A 129 -3.99 18.83 17.77
N LEU A 130 -4.48 17.59 17.80
CA LEU A 130 -4.76 16.76 16.63
C LEU A 130 -6.19 16.21 16.73
N ASP A 131 -6.86 16.07 15.60
CA ASP A 131 -8.18 15.43 15.56
C ASP A 131 -8.08 13.89 15.55
N LEU A 132 -9.23 13.22 15.75
CA LEU A 132 -9.26 11.76 15.83
C LEU A 132 -8.77 11.08 14.55
N HIS A 133 -9.07 11.64 13.38
CA HIS A 133 -8.68 11.07 12.10
C HIS A 133 -7.17 11.14 11.90
N GLU A 134 -6.56 12.28 12.23
CA GLU A 134 -5.11 12.45 12.20
C GLU A 134 -4.40 11.48 13.15
N LEU A 135 -4.98 11.25 14.33
CA LEU A 135 -4.46 10.27 15.29
C LEU A 135 -4.51 8.84 14.76
N GLU A 136 -5.60 8.46 14.08
CA GLU A 136 -5.73 7.14 13.44
C GLU A 136 -4.66 6.95 12.36
N VAL A 137 -4.48 7.93 11.48
CA VAL A 137 -3.46 7.91 10.42
C VAL A 137 -2.07 7.77 11.04
N LEU A 138 -1.71 8.63 11.99
CA LEU A 138 -0.37 8.64 12.59
C LEU A 138 -0.08 7.36 13.40
N SER A 139 -1.08 6.82 14.09
CA SER A 139 -0.95 5.55 14.83
C SER A 139 -0.71 4.38 13.88
N TYR A 140 -1.46 4.34 12.77
CA TYR A 140 -1.26 3.33 11.74
C TYR A 140 0.15 3.41 11.14
N LEU A 141 0.61 4.60 10.75
CA LEU A 141 1.93 4.79 10.14
C LEU A 141 3.06 4.40 11.11
N THR A 142 2.91 4.73 12.39
CA THR A 142 3.85 4.32 13.43
C THR A 142 3.92 2.79 13.54
N GLY A 143 2.77 2.12 13.61
CA GLY A 143 2.69 0.66 13.62
C GLY A 143 3.28 0.00 12.36
N LYS A 144 3.01 0.57 11.17
CA LYS A 144 3.60 0.14 9.88
C LYS A 144 5.13 0.22 9.94
N LYS A 145 5.68 1.32 10.46
CA LYS A 145 7.13 1.55 10.59
C LYS A 145 7.79 0.57 11.56
N TYR A 146 7.20 0.33 12.75
CA TYR A 146 7.69 -0.69 13.69
C TYR A 146 7.74 -2.09 13.07
N ASN A 147 6.69 -2.47 12.36
CA ASN A 147 6.65 -3.77 11.69
C ASN A 147 7.75 -3.92 10.63
N LYS A 148 8.05 -2.84 9.88
CA LYS A 148 9.15 -2.82 8.92
C LYS A 148 10.50 -3.07 9.59
N PHE A 149 10.78 -2.41 10.71
CA PHE A 149 12.02 -2.66 11.48
C PHE A 149 12.13 -4.11 11.93
N ARG A 150 11.05 -4.65 12.51
CA ARG A 150 11.02 -6.04 13.00
C ARG A 150 11.26 -7.06 11.88
N ILE A 151 10.67 -6.86 10.69
CA ILE A 151 10.88 -7.75 9.53
C ILE A 151 12.34 -7.70 9.06
N ASN A 152 12.92 -6.49 8.97
CA ASN A 152 14.32 -6.32 8.56
C ASN A 152 15.30 -7.01 9.53
N GLU A 153 15.06 -6.92 10.84
CA GLU A 153 15.88 -7.62 11.85
C GLU A 153 15.83 -9.14 11.68
N ILE A 154 14.64 -9.71 11.45
CA ILE A 154 14.46 -11.15 11.23
C ILE A 154 15.23 -11.60 9.97
N GLN A 155 15.12 -10.85 8.88
CA GLN A 155 15.84 -11.15 7.63
C GLN A 155 17.36 -11.09 7.81
N ASN A 156 17.87 -10.04 8.46
CA ASN A 156 19.30 -9.89 8.74
C ASN A 156 19.86 -11.05 9.59
N ASN A 157 19.10 -11.54 10.57
CA ASN A 157 19.50 -12.67 11.40
C ASN A 157 19.48 -14.01 10.65
N GLN A 158 18.56 -14.20 9.71
CA GLN A 158 18.51 -15.38 8.83
C GLN A 158 19.67 -15.40 7.82
N ASP A 159 20.07 -14.25 7.30
CA ASP A 159 21.20 -14.16 6.37
C ASP A 159 22.56 -14.32 7.07
N ASN A 160 22.69 -13.82 8.30
CA ASN A 160 23.90 -14.00 9.10
C ASN A 160 24.08 -15.47 9.55
N SER A 161 23.01 -16.17 9.89
CA SER A 161 23.08 -17.60 10.23
C SER A 161 23.42 -18.49 9.03
N ARG A 162 23.05 -18.11 7.81
CA ARG A 162 23.47 -18.81 6.57
C ARG A 162 24.95 -18.62 6.22
N LYS A 163 25.58 -17.51 6.63
CA LYS A 163 27.00 -17.23 6.35
C LYS A 163 27.98 -17.91 7.31
N ILE A 164 27.53 -18.30 8.50
CA ILE A 164 28.39 -18.94 9.53
C ILE A 164 28.45 -20.47 9.34
N GLY A 165 27.60 -21.05 8.48
CA GLY A 165 27.53 -22.49 8.22
C GLY A 165 28.32 -23.00 7.00
N ARG A 166 29.41 -22.33 6.60
CA ARG A 166 30.27 -22.79 5.48
C ARG A 166 31.71 -22.94 5.90
#